data_AF-A0A843JX63-F1
#
_entry.id   AF-A0A843JX63-F1
#
_cell.length_a   1.000
_cell.length_b   1.000
_cell.length_c   1.000
_cell.angle_alpha   90.00
_cell.angle_beta   90.00
_cell.angle_gamma   90.00
#
_symmetry.space_group_name_H-M   'P 1'
#
loop_
_entity.id
_entity.type
_entity.pdbx_description
1 polymer ?
#
loop_
_entity_poly.entity_id
_entity_poly.type
_entity_poly.pdbx_seq_one_letter_code
_entity_poly.pdbx_strand_id
1 'polypeptide(L)'
;MVPQLYLGNHLVYFKLPLLKSNKMRVKFSKGQQREFFKKVMETINCPSLRELINRGIDVNYSTLKNYYNEERLIPEYLFKELIGISGINISDFKFELIEENWGKVKGGKISRR
;
A
#
# COMPACT_ATOMS: atom_id res chain seq x y z
N MET A 1 -11.71 -0.43 19.55
CA MET A 1 -12.99 -1.14 19.75
C MET A 1 -13.69 -1.18 18.39
N VAL A 2 -13.71 -2.34 17.73
CA VAL A 2 -14.34 -2.48 16.41
C VAL A 2 -15.83 -2.73 16.63
N PRO A 3 -16.76 -2.03 15.95
CA PRO A 3 -18.19 -2.27 16.14
C PRO A 3 -18.56 -3.67 15.61
N GLN A 4 -19.12 -4.51 16.46
CA GLN A 4 -19.70 -5.80 16.08
C GLN A 4 -21.20 -5.60 15.87
N LEU A 5 -21.72 -5.99 14.71
CA LEU A 5 -23.16 -6.12 14.48
C LEU A 5 -23.45 -7.51 13.93
N TYR A 6 -24.42 -8.19 14.55
CA TYR A 6 -24.89 -9.51 14.17
C TYR A 6 -26.07 -9.39 13.20
N LEU A 7 -25.99 -10.05 12.04
CA LEU A 7 -27.12 -10.32 11.16
C LEU A 7 -27.42 -11.84 11.28
N GLY A 8 -28.25 -12.20 12.25
CA GLY A 8 -28.51 -13.60 12.62
C GLY A 8 -27.34 -14.28 13.36
N ASN A 9 -27.26 -15.62 13.29
CA ASN A 9 -26.25 -16.44 13.98
C ASN A 9 -24.90 -16.54 13.23
N HIS A 10 -24.70 -15.77 12.16
CA HIS A 10 -23.43 -15.71 11.45
C HIS A 10 -22.67 -14.43 11.78
N LEU A 11 -21.41 -14.59 12.13
CA LEU A 11 -20.48 -13.49 12.38
C LEU A 11 -20.08 -12.89 11.03
N VAL A 12 -20.77 -11.83 10.60
CA VAL A 12 -20.47 -11.13 9.36
C VAL A 12 -19.46 -10.01 9.65
N TYR A 13 -18.20 -10.23 9.29
CA TYR A 13 -17.24 -9.14 9.23
C TYR A 13 -17.58 -8.27 8.01
N PHE A 14 -18.36 -7.21 8.22
CA PHE A 14 -18.33 -6.11 7.25
C PHE A 14 -16.89 -5.61 7.21
N LYS A 15 -16.24 -5.76 6.06
CA LYS A 15 -14.99 -5.08 5.73
C LYS A 15 -15.32 -3.59 5.72
N LEU A 16 -15.34 -2.98 6.91
CA LEU A 16 -15.41 -1.53 7.08
C LEU A 16 -14.37 -0.96 6.11
N PRO A 17 -14.74 -0.05 5.21
CA PRO A 17 -13.74 0.65 4.41
C PRO A 17 -12.87 1.38 5.42
N LEU A 18 -11.72 0.80 5.75
CA LEU A 18 -10.68 1.46 6.49
C LEU A 18 -10.49 2.78 5.77
N LEU A 19 -10.84 3.88 6.44
CA LEU A 19 -10.65 5.23 5.93
C LEU A 19 -9.21 5.27 5.39
N LYS A 20 -9.05 5.22 4.06
CA LYS A 20 -7.75 5.21 3.36
C LYS A 20 -7.07 6.53 3.72
N SER A 21 -6.33 6.56 4.82
CA SER A 21 -5.56 7.72 5.22
C SER A 21 -4.38 7.81 4.26
N ASN A 22 -4.57 8.57 3.18
CA ASN A 22 -3.58 8.79 2.12
C ASN A 22 -2.39 9.66 2.56
N LYS A 23 -2.43 10.21 3.78
CA LYS A 23 -1.51 11.27 4.21
C LYS A 23 -0.08 10.80 4.40
N MET A 24 0.17 9.52 4.64
CA MET A 24 1.53 8.99 4.84
C MET A 24 1.97 8.09 3.68
N ARG A 25 3.25 8.21 3.34
CA ARG A 25 3.95 7.43 2.33
C ARG A 25 5.12 6.71 3.00
N VAL A 26 5.39 5.49 2.54
CA VAL A 26 6.51 4.69 3.00
C VAL A 26 7.69 4.96 2.09
N LYS A 27 8.78 5.46 2.66
CA LYS A 27 10.03 5.74 1.97
C LYS A 27 11.05 4.68 2.34
N PHE A 28 11.40 3.86 1.36
CA PHE A 28 12.49 2.90 1.45
C PHE A 28 13.80 3.53 0.96
N SER A 29 14.94 2.95 1.34
CA SER A 29 16.18 3.22 0.62
C SER A 29 16.11 2.63 -0.80
N LYS A 30 16.89 3.18 -1.73
CA LYS A 30 16.91 2.74 -3.13
C LYS A 30 17.09 1.22 -3.25
N GLY A 31 16.23 0.57 -4.05
CA GLY A 31 16.19 -0.88 -4.25
C GLY A 31 15.34 -1.64 -3.23
N GLN A 32 15.17 -1.13 -2.01
CA GLN A 32 14.49 -1.87 -0.94
C GLN A 32 12.97 -1.92 -1.12
N GLN A 33 12.37 -0.95 -1.81
CA GLN A 33 10.93 -0.99 -2.10
C GLN A 33 10.62 -2.13 -3.07
N ARG A 34 11.48 -2.34 -4.08
CA ARG A 34 11.36 -3.46 -5.01
C ARG A 34 11.58 -4.79 -4.32
N GLU A 35 12.61 -4.89 -3.46
CA GLU A 35 12.87 -6.10 -2.67
C GLU A 35 11.70 -6.43 -1.74
N PHE A 36 11.05 -5.42 -1.13
CA PHE A 36 9.83 -5.61 -0.37
C PHE A 36 8.72 -6.27 -1.20
N PHE A 37 8.44 -5.77 -2.41
CA PHE A 37 7.44 -6.39 -3.28
C PHE A 37 7.81 -7.82 -3.70
N LYS A 38 9.08 -8.07 -4.03
CA LYS A 38 9.54 -9.44 -4.34
C LYS A 38 9.31 -10.36 -3.15
N LYS A 39 9.68 -9.93 -1.95
CA LYS A 39 9.48 -10.73 -0.74
C LYS A 39 8.00 -11.00 -0.48
N VAL A 40 7.14 -9.99 -0.63
CA VAL A 40 5.68 -10.14 -0.55
C VAL A 40 5.24 -11.22 -1.53
N MET A 41 5.58 -11.07 -2.82
CA MET A 41 5.19 -12.01 -3.87
C MET A 41 5.71 -13.43 -3.61
N GLU A 42 6.97 -13.59 -3.20
CA GLU A 42 7.55 -14.89 -2.85
C GLU A 42 6.80 -15.55 -1.70
N THR A 43 6.51 -14.79 -0.64
CA THR A 43 5.88 -15.32 0.59
C THR A 43 4.47 -15.85 0.33
N ILE A 44 3.70 -15.17 -0.52
CA ILE A 44 2.35 -15.61 -0.88
C ILE A 44 2.32 -16.45 -2.17
N ASN A 45 3.46 -16.86 -2.72
CA ASN A 45 3.56 -17.58 -3.97
C ASN A 45 2.78 -16.91 -5.13
N CYS A 46 3.09 -15.63 -5.36
CA CYS A 46 2.50 -14.78 -6.40
C CYS A 46 3.43 -14.74 -7.62
N PRO A 47 3.04 -15.25 -8.79
CA PRO A 47 3.90 -15.24 -9.97
C PRO A 47 4.03 -13.85 -10.61
N SER A 48 3.12 -12.91 -10.31
CA SER A 48 3.16 -11.57 -10.92
C SER A 48 2.46 -10.51 -10.05
N LEU A 49 2.78 -9.24 -10.30
CA LEU A 49 2.08 -8.09 -9.69
C LEU A 49 0.59 -8.07 -10.03
N ARG A 50 0.19 -8.61 -11.19
CA ARG A 50 -1.24 -8.68 -11.57
C ARG A 50 -2.00 -9.60 -10.63
N GLU A 51 -1.37 -10.68 -10.18
CA GLU A 51 -2.00 -11.63 -9.26
C GLU A 51 -2.23 -11.04 -7.87
N LEU A 52 -1.47 -10.01 -7.46
CA LEU A 52 -1.78 -9.23 -6.25
C LEU A 52 -3.16 -8.58 -6.31
N ILE A 53 -3.57 -8.11 -7.50
CA ILE A 53 -4.88 -7.49 -7.73
C ILE A 53 -5.98 -8.55 -7.56
N ASN A 54 -5.78 -9.74 -8.13
CA ASN A 54 -6.71 -10.87 -8.01
C ASN A 54 -6.90 -11.31 -6.55
N ARG A 55 -5.90 -11.10 -5.70
CA ARG A 55 -5.94 -11.40 -4.26
C ARG A 55 -6.57 -10.30 -3.40
N GLY A 56 -7.16 -9.29 -4.04
CA GLY A 56 -7.96 -8.26 -3.37
C GLY A 56 -7.21 -6.96 -3.08
N ILE A 57 -6.00 -6.76 -3.62
CA ILE A 57 -5.34 -5.45 -3.61
C ILE A 57 -6.10 -4.51 -4.54
N ASP A 58 -6.73 -3.49 -3.96
CA ASP A 58 -7.50 -2.48 -4.68
C ASP A 58 -6.61 -1.35 -5.24
N VAL A 59 -5.69 -1.74 -6.13
CA VAL A 59 -4.80 -0.83 -6.85
C VAL A 59 -4.64 -1.31 -8.29
N ASN A 60 -4.74 -0.38 -9.24
CA ASN A 60 -4.56 -0.74 -10.64
C ASN A 60 -3.12 -1.20 -10.94
N TYR A 61 -2.97 -2.01 -12.00
CA TYR A 61 -1.69 -2.61 -12.37
C TYR A 61 -0.60 -1.57 -12.67
N SER A 62 -0.93 -0.47 -13.35
CA SER A 62 0.06 0.57 -13.67
C SER A 62 0.60 1.25 -12.42
N THR A 63 -0.25 1.50 -11.43
CA THR A 63 0.16 2.09 -10.15
C THR A 63 1.02 1.13 -9.33
N LEU A 64 0.64 -0.15 -9.27
CA LEU A 64 1.47 -1.20 -8.66
C LEU A 64 2.83 -1.31 -9.34
N LYS A 65 2.88 -1.26 -10.67
CA LYS A 65 4.12 -1.28 -11.43
C LYS A 65 5.01 -0.07 -11.12
N ASN A 66 4.44 1.13 -11.00
CA ASN A 66 5.19 2.32 -10.61
C ASN A 66 5.76 2.20 -9.19
N TYR A 67 5.01 1.60 -8.27
CA TYR A 67 5.53 1.29 -6.93
C TYR A 67 6.65 0.25 -6.99
N TYR A 68 6.47 -0.84 -7.73
CA TYR A 68 7.51 -1.87 -7.89
C TYR A 68 8.80 -1.33 -8.53
N ASN A 69 8.66 -0.42 -9.49
CA ASN A 69 9.78 0.23 -10.16
C ASN A 69 10.45 1.31 -9.30
N GLU A 70 9.88 1.65 -8.14
CA GLU A 70 10.32 2.74 -7.25
C GLU A 70 10.16 4.14 -7.86
N GLU A 71 9.31 4.28 -8.86
CA GLU A 71 8.95 5.56 -9.48
C GLU A 71 8.02 6.39 -8.57
N ARG A 72 7.32 5.72 -7.64
CA ARG A 72 6.43 6.33 -6.66
C ARG A 72 6.57 5.66 -5.30
N LEU A 73 6.33 6.41 -4.23
CA LEU A 73 6.27 5.87 -2.88
C LEU A 73 4.92 5.21 -2.60
N ILE A 74 4.99 4.05 -1.95
CA ILE A 74 3.81 3.29 -1.54
C ILE A 74 3.06 4.09 -0.46
N PRO A 75 1.73 4.23 -0.55
CA PRO A 75 0.96 4.78 0.56
C PRO A 75 0.95 3.81 1.75
N GLU A 76 0.95 4.35 2.96
CA GLU A 76 1.04 3.55 4.19
C GLU A 76 -0.05 2.47 4.28
N TYR A 77 -1.29 2.79 3.85
CA TYR A 77 -2.39 1.82 3.87
C TYR A 77 -2.07 0.58 3.02
N LEU A 78 -1.51 0.78 1.82
CA LEU A 78 -1.19 -0.31 0.90
C LEU A 78 -0.02 -1.13 1.42
N PHE A 79 0.97 -0.48 2.03
CA PHE A 79 2.08 -1.16 2.68
C PHE A 79 1.58 -2.10 3.79
N LYS A 80 0.69 -1.61 4.66
CA LYS A 80 0.06 -2.42 5.73
C LYS A 80 -0.81 -3.55 5.17
N GLU A 81 -1.52 -3.30 4.08
CA GLU A 81 -2.33 -4.32 3.42
C GLU A 81 -1.46 -5.45 2.84
N LEU A 82 -0.36 -5.11 2.18
CA LEU A 82 0.60 -6.08 1.64
C LEU A 82 1.27 -6.90 2.76
N ILE A 83 1.62 -6.27 3.88
CA ILE A 83 2.10 -6.97 5.08
C ILE A 83 1.03 -7.90 5.63
N GLY A 84 -0.21 -7.42 5.78
CA GLY A 84 -1.31 -8.21 6.32
C GLY A 84 -1.61 -9.47 5.50
N ILE A 85 -1.49 -9.39 4.17
CA ILE A 85 -1.71 -10.54 3.28
C ILE A 85 -0.49 -11.47 3.24
N SER A 86 0.73 -10.94 3.35
CA SER A 86 1.96 -11.74 3.26
C SER A 86 2.44 -12.32 4.58
N GLY A 87 2.04 -11.77 5.73
CA GLY A 87 2.55 -12.18 7.03
C GLY A 87 4.02 -11.82 7.27
N ILE A 88 4.60 -10.93 6.45
CA ILE A 88 5.98 -10.45 6.60
C ILE A 88 6.12 -9.58 7.86
N ASN A 89 7.23 -9.73 8.58
CA ASN A 89 7.53 -8.89 9.72
C ASN A 89 8.08 -7.53 9.26
N ILE A 90 7.52 -6.46 9.82
CA ILE A 90 7.92 -5.07 9.54
C ILE A 90 9.40 -4.83 9.89
N SER A 91 9.92 -5.52 10.90
CA SER A 91 11.31 -5.45 11.36
C SER A 91 12.34 -5.85 10.30
N ASP A 92 11.94 -6.61 9.29
CA ASP A 92 12.84 -7.10 8.24
C ASP A 92 13.24 -5.98 7.25
N PHE A 93 12.54 -4.83 7.31
CA PHE A 93 12.72 -3.73 6.37
C PHE A 93 13.04 -2.42 7.08
N LYS A 94 14.01 -1.68 6.54
CA LYS A 94 14.28 -0.29 6.95
C LYS A 94 13.48 0.67 6.07
N PHE A 95 12.56 1.40 6.66
CA PHE A 95 11.77 2.42 5.99
C PHE A 95 11.47 3.61 6.90
N GLU A 96 11.14 4.74 6.29
CA GLU A 96 10.67 5.95 6.95
C GLU A 96 9.23 6.23 6.53
N LEU A 97 8.40 6.74 7.45
CA LEU A 97 7.09 7.28 7.11
C LEU A 97 7.22 8.78 6.87
N ILE A 98 6.79 9.23 5.70
CA ILE A 98 6.82 10.65 5.32
C ILE A 98 5.42 11.11 4.95
N GLU A 99 5.12 12.40 5.12
CA GLU A 99 3.84 12.95 4.66
C GLU A 99 3.78 13.06 3.13
N GLU A 100 2.61 12.81 2.53
CA GLU A 100 2.37 12.81 1.08
C GLU A 100 2.71 14.15 0.40
N ASN A 101 2.70 15.25 1.16
CA ASN A 101 3.01 16.58 0.67
C ASN A 101 4.52 16.88 0.58
N TRP A 102 5.38 15.93 0.94
CA TRP A 102 6.84 16.14 0.91
C TRP A 102 7.34 16.32 -0.53
N GLY A 103 7.63 17.57 -0.90
CA GLY A 103 8.20 17.92 -2.21
C GLY A 103 7.20 18.33 -3.31
N LYS A 104 5.88 18.34 -3.04
CA LYS A 104 4.92 18.99 -3.96
C LYS A 104 4.94 20.50 -3.73
N VAL A 105 5.50 21.26 -4.67
CA VAL A 105 5.20 22.70 -4.80
C VAL A 105 3.69 22.81 -5.05
N LYS A 106 2.94 23.46 -4.14
CA LYS A 106 1.53 23.80 -4.37
C LYS A 106 1.43 24.72 -5.58
N GLY A 107 1.13 24.15 -6.74
CA GLY A 107 0.77 24.87 -7.96
C GLY A 107 1.92 25.61 -8.63
N GLY A 108 2.21 25.24 -9.88
CA GLY A 108 2.88 26.17 -10.79
C GLY A 108 2.06 27.46 -10.83
N LYS A 109 2.72 28.62 -10.70
CA LYS A 109 2.08 29.91 -10.97
C LYS A 109 1.42 29.80 -12.33
N ILE A 110 0.09 29.93 -12.38
CA ILE A 110 -0.63 30.15 -13.63
C ILE A 110 0.07 31.33 -14.31
N SER A 111 0.63 31.07 -15.48
CA SER A 111 1.23 32.08 -16.34
C SER A 111 0.25 33.25 -16.48
N ARG A 112 0.67 34.46 -16.10
CA ARG A 112 -0.09 35.69 -16.40
C ARG A 112 -0.01 35.90 -17.91
N ARG A 113 -1.11 35.61 -18.59
CA ARG A 113 -1.33 36.04 -19.97
C ARG A 113 -1.82 37.48 -19.98
#